data_AF-A0A5C7ZHL3-F1
#
_entry.id   AF-A0A5C7ZHL3-F1
#
_cell.length_a   1.000
_cell.length_b   1.000
_cell.length_c   1.000
_cell.angle_alpha   90.00
_cell.angle_beta   90.00
_cell.angle_gamma   90.00
#
_symmetry.space_group_name_H-M   'P 1'
#
loop_
_entity.id
_entity.type
_entity.pdbx_description
1 polymer ?
#
loop_
_entity_poly.entity_id
_entity_poly.type
_entity_poly.pdbx_seq_one_letter_code
_entity_poly.pdbx_strand_id
1 'polypeptide(L)'
;MTDPISHFGRMAQMDSNVRQAAKAEKRPAANEQALAPQSAGTAPVRQDDEVQLSQVARQAMQEPEFDRAKVEAIKTAIQQGQYPLDARRIAENFVALEKMIKG
;
A
#
# COMPACT_ATOMS: atom_id res chain seq x y z
N MET A 1 -20.98 20.52 -13.19
CA MET A 1 -20.56 19.21 -12.66
C MET A 1 -19.27 18.82 -13.39
N THR A 2 -18.12 19.03 -12.78
CA THR A 2 -16.79 18.67 -13.32
C THR A 2 -16.07 17.86 -12.25
N ASP A 3 -15.71 16.61 -12.55
CA ASP A 3 -15.05 15.73 -11.60
C ASP A 3 -13.55 16.06 -11.45
N PRO A 4 -13.02 16.10 -10.21
CA PRO A 4 -11.61 16.39 -9.94
C PRO A 4 -10.66 15.26 -10.37
N ILE A 5 -11.16 14.05 -10.60
CA ILE A 5 -10.35 12.84 -10.90
C ILE A 5 -9.87 12.81 -12.37
N SER A 6 -10.58 13.49 -13.28
CA SER A 6 -10.26 13.47 -14.72
C SER A 6 -9.00 14.24 -15.13
N HIS A 7 -8.40 15.03 -14.22
CA HIS A 7 -7.23 15.86 -14.53
C HIS A 7 -5.90 15.10 -14.44
N PHE A 8 -5.85 13.98 -13.72
CA PHE A 8 -4.59 13.26 -13.47
C PHE A 8 -4.07 12.53 -14.72
N GLY A 9 -4.96 12.01 -15.56
CA GLY A 9 -4.57 11.30 -16.79
C GLY A 9 -4.01 12.21 -17.88
N ARG A 10 -4.35 13.51 -17.88
CA ARG A 10 -3.92 14.43 -18.93
C ARG A 10 -2.48 14.92 -18.76
N MET A 11 -1.98 15.01 -17.52
CA MET A 11 -0.61 15.45 -17.25
C MET A 11 0.42 14.38 -17.61
N ALA A 12 0.13 13.11 -17.32
CA ALA A 12 1.01 11.98 -17.64
C ALA A 12 1.29 11.82 -19.15
N GLN A 13 0.39 12.28 -20.02
CA GLN A 13 0.55 12.22 -21.49
C GLN A 13 1.38 13.40 -22.04
N MET A 14 1.46 14.53 -21.33
CA MET A 14 2.26 15.68 -21.75
C MET A 14 3.76 15.42 -21.54
N ASP A 15 4.12 14.74 -20.45
CA ASP A 15 5.51 14.38 -20.13
C ASP A 15 6.14 13.40 -21.14
N SER A 16 5.35 12.48 -21.72
CA SER A 16 5.84 11.50 -22.69
C SER A 16 6.24 12.13 -24.03
N ASN A 17 5.48 13.15 -24.50
CA ASN A 17 5.81 13.85 -25.75
C ASN A 17 7.04 14.76 -25.59
N VAL A 18 7.22 15.40 -24.42
CA VAL A 18 8.42 16.21 -24.13
C VAL A 18 9.68 15.35 -24.02
N ARG A 19 9.58 14.16 -23.41
CA ARG A 19 10.72 13.22 -23.31
C ARG A 19 11.10 12.59 -24.65
N GLN A 20 10.15 12.39 -25.57
CA GLN A 20 10.45 11.91 -26.92
C GLN A 20 11.12 12.99 -27.77
N ALA A 21 10.74 14.27 -27.63
CA ALA A 21 11.41 15.38 -28.31
C ALA A 21 12.87 15.58 -27.86
N ALA A 22 13.18 15.32 -26.58
CA ALA A 22 14.54 15.44 -26.04
C ALA A 22 15.50 14.30 -26.43
N LYS A 23 15.00 13.19 -27.01
CA LYS A 23 15.81 12.00 -27.36
C LYS A 23 16.21 11.95 -28.85
N ALA A 24 15.83 12.95 -29.64
CA ALA A 24 16.09 13.03 -31.07
C ALA A 24 17.42 13.73 -31.45
N GLU A 25 18.16 14.34 -30.51
CA GLU A 25 19.30 15.22 -30.88
C GLU A 25 20.72 14.71 -30.60
N LYS A 26 20.95 13.49 -30.09
CA LYS A 26 22.33 12.99 -29.94
C LYS A 26 22.51 11.52 -30.26
N ARG A 27 22.81 11.26 -31.54
CA ARG A 27 23.68 10.15 -31.98
C ARG A 27 24.23 10.43 -33.38
N PRO A 28 25.48 10.88 -33.51
CA PRO A 28 26.40 10.37 -34.51
C PRO A 28 27.20 9.21 -33.89
N ALA A 29 27.03 8.02 -34.44
CA ALA A 29 28.08 7.01 -34.50
C ALA A 29 28.91 7.34 -35.76
N ALA A 30 30.22 7.24 -35.83
CA ALA A 30 31.24 6.65 -34.98
C ALA A 30 32.55 7.43 -35.25
N ASN A 31 33.45 7.53 -34.27
CA ASN A 31 34.87 7.52 -34.60
C ASN A 31 35.69 7.01 -33.41
N GLU A 32 36.77 6.33 -33.78
CA GLU A 32 37.66 5.49 -33.03
C GLU A 32 38.29 6.07 -31.75
N GLN A 33 38.36 5.18 -30.75
CA GLN A 33 39.59 4.75 -30.07
C GLN A 33 40.58 5.84 -29.60
N ALA A 34 40.53 6.18 -28.30
CA ALA A 34 41.71 6.66 -27.58
C ALA A 34 41.62 6.42 -26.06
N LEU A 35 42.48 5.51 -25.59
CA LEU A 35 43.34 5.61 -24.40
C LEU A 35 42.76 6.11 -23.04
N ALA A 36 42.44 5.14 -22.19
CA ALA A 36 42.83 5.01 -20.75
C ALA A 36 42.51 6.17 -19.76
N PRO A 37 42.82 6.03 -18.45
CA PRO A 37 41.91 5.47 -17.45
C PRO A 37 41.63 6.48 -16.31
N GLN A 38 40.38 6.71 -15.89
CA GLN A 38 40.13 7.45 -14.64
C GLN A 38 38.95 6.89 -13.85
N SER A 39 39.31 6.33 -12.69
CA SER A 39 38.43 6.01 -11.58
C SER A 39 37.61 7.23 -11.18
N ALA A 40 36.30 7.11 -11.10
CA ALA A 40 35.46 8.04 -10.38
C ALA A 40 34.29 7.29 -9.74
N GLY A 41 34.42 7.13 -8.43
CA GLY A 41 33.39 6.98 -7.40
C GLY A 41 32.04 6.42 -7.82
N THR A 42 31.74 5.25 -7.27
CA THR A 42 30.40 4.73 -6.99
C THR A 42 29.40 5.86 -6.77
N ALA A 43 28.47 6.03 -7.71
CA ALA A 43 27.32 6.90 -7.52
C ALA A 43 26.62 6.48 -6.20
N PRO A 44 26.18 7.42 -5.35
CA PRO A 44 25.43 7.05 -4.16
C PRO A 44 24.16 6.33 -4.63
N VAL A 45 24.09 5.04 -4.32
CA VAL A 45 22.86 4.26 -4.36
C VAL A 45 21.85 5.09 -3.58
N ARG A 46 20.78 5.52 -4.24
CA ARG A 46 19.64 6.16 -3.57
C ARG A 46 19.25 5.19 -2.48
N GLN A 47 19.48 5.59 -1.23
CA GLN A 47 19.08 4.80 -0.08
C GLN A 47 17.57 4.68 -0.18
N ASP A 48 17.11 3.49 -0.54
CA ASP A 48 15.70 3.16 -0.53
C ASP A 48 15.17 3.51 0.85
N ASP A 49 14.08 4.27 0.86
CA ASP A 49 13.44 4.76 2.08
C ASP A 49 12.87 3.53 2.83
N GLU A 50 13.68 2.94 3.71
CA GLU A 50 13.35 1.67 4.38
C GLU A 50 12.57 1.95 5.67
N VAL A 51 11.30 1.54 5.68
CA VAL A 51 10.44 1.65 6.86
C VAL A 51 10.61 0.42 7.74
N GLN A 52 11.34 0.55 8.84
CA GLN A 52 11.50 -0.53 9.82
C GLN A 52 10.32 -0.55 10.79
N LEU A 53 9.46 -1.57 10.66
CA LEU A 53 8.35 -1.81 11.59
C LEU A 53 8.88 -2.12 13.00
N SER A 54 8.36 -1.39 13.99
CA SER A 54 8.69 -1.58 15.41
C SER A 54 8.34 -3.00 15.89
N GLN A 55 9.05 -3.49 16.90
CA GLN A 55 8.82 -4.83 17.46
C GLN A 55 7.37 -5.01 17.93
N VAL A 56 6.74 -3.95 18.42
CA VAL A 56 5.33 -3.92 18.84
C VAL A 56 4.37 -4.14 17.66
N ALA A 57 4.62 -3.49 16.53
CA ALA A 57 3.80 -3.67 15.32
C ALA A 57 3.92 -5.10 14.76
N ARG A 58 5.14 -5.67 14.79
CA ARG A 58 5.37 -7.07 14.38
C ARG A 58 4.66 -8.06 15.31
N GLN A 59 4.65 -7.80 16.61
CA GLN A 59 3.97 -8.65 17.60
C GLN A 59 2.44 -8.60 17.44
N ALA A 60 1.88 -7.41 17.19
CA ALA A 60 0.44 -7.24 16.97
C ALA A 60 -0.08 -7.99 15.73
N MET A 61 0.76 -8.17 14.71
CA MET A 61 0.45 -8.99 13.54
C MET A 61 0.64 -10.50 13.76
N GLN A 62 1.34 -10.90 14.83
CA GLN A 62 1.59 -12.30 15.19
C GLN A 62 0.54 -12.87 16.16
N GLU A 63 -0.13 -12.01 16.93
CA GLU A 63 -1.36 -12.39 17.63
C GLU A 63 -2.35 -12.93 16.59
N PRO A 64 -2.93 -14.13 16.77
CA PRO A 64 -3.93 -14.62 15.85
C PRO A 64 -5.11 -13.64 15.87
N GLU A 65 -5.21 -12.85 14.80
CA GLU A 65 -6.20 -11.78 14.61
C GLU A 65 -7.63 -12.25 14.93
N PHE A 66 -7.87 -13.56 14.75
CA PHE A 66 -9.08 -14.25 15.17
C PHE A 66 -8.78 -15.64 15.74
N ASP A 67 -9.36 -15.96 16.89
CA ASP A 67 -9.37 -17.31 17.43
C ASP A 67 -10.24 -18.23 16.55
N ARG A 68 -9.57 -19.08 15.77
CA ARG A 68 -10.24 -20.01 14.83
C ARG A 68 -11.15 -21.00 15.54
N ALA A 69 -10.78 -21.49 16.72
CA ALA A 69 -11.61 -22.44 17.47
C ALA A 69 -12.92 -21.78 17.91
N LYS A 70 -12.83 -20.54 18.38
CA LYS A 70 -14.01 -19.73 18.73
C LYS A 70 -14.90 -19.45 17.52
N VAL A 71 -14.31 -19.13 16.37
CA VAL A 71 -15.07 -18.89 15.12
C VAL A 71 -15.84 -20.13 14.69
N GLU A 72 -15.21 -21.30 14.68
CA GLU A 72 -15.87 -22.57 14.30
C GLU A 72 -16.97 -22.97 15.30
N ALA A 73 -16.76 -22.76 16.60
CA ALA A 73 -17.78 -22.99 17.62
C ALA A 73 -19.02 -22.09 17.40
N ILE A 74 -18.81 -20.81 17.10
CA ILE A 74 -19.90 -19.86 16.82
C ILE A 74 -20.65 -20.26 15.54
N LYS A 75 -19.93 -20.60 14.46
CA LYS A 75 -20.54 -21.07 13.20
C LYS A 75 -21.43 -22.29 13.44
N THR A 76 -20.93 -23.26 14.20
CA THR A 76 -21.67 -24.49 14.55
C THR A 76 -22.92 -24.16 15.36
N ALA A 77 -22.81 -23.28 16.36
CA ALA A 77 -23.95 -22.86 17.17
C ALA A 77 -25.03 -22.14 16.35
N ILE A 78 -24.65 -21.32 15.37
CA ILE A 78 -25.59 -20.66 14.45
C ILE A 78 -26.27 -21.70 13.56
N GLN A 79 -25.52 -22.62 12.98
CA GLN A 79 -26.07 -23.68 12.11
C GLN A 79 -27.09 -24.57 12.85
N GLN A 80 -26.83 -24.87 14.11
CA GLN A 80 -27.72 -25.66 14.96
C GLN A 80 -28.87 -24.84 15.57
N GLY A 81 -28.90 -23.51 15.36
CA GLY A 81 -29.90 -22.62 15.97
C GLY A 81 -29.73 -22.42 17.49
N GLN A 82 -28.59 -22.83 18.06
CA GLN A 82 -28.30 -22.73 19.50
C GLN A 82 -27.53 -21.46 19.88
N TYR A 83 -27.30 -20.56 18.92
CA TYR A 83 -26.63 -19.29 19.20
C TYR A 83 -27.55 -18.36 20.00
N PRO A 84 -27.18 -17.94 21.23
CA PRO A 84 -28.05 -17.16 22.08
C PRO A 84 -28.25 -15.74 21.53
N LEU A 85 -29.52 -15.33 21.38
CA LEU A 85 -29.90 -13.98 20.99
C LEU A 85 -30.33 -13.19 22.24
N ASP A 86 -29.46 -12.34 22.76
CA ASP A 86 -29.80 -11.42 23.86
C ASP A 86 -29.89 -9.98 23.33
N ALA A 87 -31.11 -9.44 23.31
CA ALA A 87 -31.38 -8.09 22.82
C ALA A 87 -30.58 -7.00 23.58
N ARG A 88 -30.34 -7.19 24.88
CA ARG A 88 -29.57 -6.21 25.70
C ARG A 88 -28.11 -6.18 25.25
N ARG A 89 -27.49 -7.36 25.12
CA ARG A 89 -26.10 -7.50 24.66
C ARG A 89 -25.91 -6.95 23.25
N ILE A 90 -26.89 -7.15 22.37
CA ILE A 90 -26.86 -6.59 21.01
C ILE A 90 -26.87 -5.06 21.09
N ALA A 91 -27.80 -4.47 21.85
CA ALA A 91 -27.88 -3.01 21.99
C ALA A 91 -26.59 -2.39 22.55
N GLU A 92 -26.01 -2.98 23.60
CA GLU A 92 -24.76 -2.52 24.20
C GLU A 92 -23.61 -2.49 23.19
N ASN A 93 -23.45 -3.57 22.42
CA ASN A 93 -22.41 -3.66 21.39
C ASN A 93 -22.62 -2.64 20.26
N PHE A 94 -23.86 -2.43 19.82
CA PHE A 94 -24.18 -1.43 18.79
C PHE A 94 -23.87 -0.01 19.26
N VAL A 95 -24.21 0.34 20.51
CA VAL A 95 -23.88 1.65 21.10
C VAL A 95 -22.36 1.85 21.17
N ALA A 96 -21.61 0.81 21.56
CA ALA A 96 -20.15 0.88 21.61
C ALA A 96 -19.54 1.14 20.21
N LEU A 97 -20.03 0.45 19.19
CA LEU A 97 -19.59 0.64 17.79
C LEU A 97 -19.97 2.03 17.26
N GLU A 98 -21.17 2.51 17.55
CA GLU A 98 -21.63 3.85 17.17
C GLU A 98 -20.72 4.94 17.75
N LYS A 99 -20.36 4.81 19.04
CA LYS A 99 -19.43 5.75 19.70
C LYS A 99 -18.04 5.76 19.06
N MET A 100 -17.56 4.62 18.57
CA MET A 100 -16.26 4.54 17.89
C MET A 100 -16.27 5.22 16.52
N ILE A 101 -17.39 5.16 15.80
CA ILE A 101 -17.52 5.72 14.44
C ILE A 101 -17.89 7.22 14.49
N LYS A 102 -18.68 7.65 15.47
CA LYS A 102 -19.12 9.05 15.63
C LYS A 102 -18.18 9.90 16.51
N GLY A 103 -17.02 9.35 16.88
CA GLY A 103 -15.99 10.06 17.64
C GLY A 103 -15.44 11.26 16.90
#